data_AF-A0A7U6KLR9-F1
#
_entry.id   AF-A0A7U6KLR9-F1
#
_cell.length_a   1.000
_cell.length_b   1.000
_cell.length_c   1.000
_cell.angle_alpha   90.00
_cell.angle_beta   90.00
_cell.angle_gamma   90.00
#
_symmetry.space_group_name_H-M   'P 1'
#
loop_
_entity.id
_entity.type
_entity.pdbx_description
1 polymer ?
#
loop_
_entity_poly.entity_id
_entity_poly.type
_entity_poly.pdbx_seq_one_letter_code
_entity_poly.pdbx_strand_id
1 'polypeptide(L)'
;MKPELPPRIAVLLVNLGTPDEPTAPAVRRYLKQFLSDPRVIEIPKFLWAIILNLFVLPSRPKRVAKAYASIWEGDSPIRKILKSQVELLEPRLANSVAPFRVSVHPAMSYGNPGLPDVMDALRAEGVDHFVILPLFPQYSASSGGAVYDALTKWTLKQRNLPNYTIVKDYFAHPLYIQALANSIRRFQEKHGKPEKLMFSFHGIPQPYADKGDPYPKRCKCTAAQVAHALGLKRR
;
A
#
# COMPACT_ATOMS: atom_id res chain seq x y z
N MET A 1 -30.62 22.28 -4.40
CA MET A 1 -29.50 23.25 -4.27
C MET A 1 -28.44 22.84 -5.28
N LYS A 2 -28.03 23.72 -6.20
CA LYS A 2 -26.89 23.44 -7.09
C LYS A 2 -25.60 23.70 -6.32
N PRO A 3 -24.59 22.82 -6.35
CA PRO A 3 -23.30 23.12 -5.72
C PRO A 3 -22.66 24.32 -6.43
N GLU A 4 -22.33 25.36 -5.67
CA GLU A 4 -21.73 26.61 -6.18
C GLU A 4 -20.21 26.48 -6.48
N LEU A 5 -19.58 25.41 -6.00
CA LEU A 5 -18.14 25.16 -6.17
C LEU A 5 -17.89 23.86 -6.95
N PRO A 6 -16.80 23.81 -7.75
CA PRO A 6 -16.39 22.57 -8.40
C PRO A 6 -16.07 21.49 -7.35
N PRO A 7 -16.43 20.21 -7.59
CA PRO A 7 -16.18 19.14 -6.63
C PRO A 7 -14.70 19.03 -6.26
N ARG A 8 -14.41 18.91 -4.96
CA ARG A 8 -13.07 18.62 -4.45
C ARG A 8 -12.84 17.11 -4.45
N ILE A 9 -11.82 16.66 -5.17
CA ILE A 9 -11.41 15.26 -5.27
C ILE A 9 -10.09 15.07 -4.50
N ALA A 10 -10.04 14.10 -3.60
CA ALA A 10 -8.80 13.65 -2.97
C ALA A 10 -8.37 12.29 -3.52
N VAL A 11 -7.15 12.21 -4.03
CA VAL A 11 -6.51 10.96 -4.40
C VAL A 11 -5.67 10.48 -3.22
N LEU A 12 -6.03 9.34 -2.65
CA LEU A 12 -5.34 8.74 -1.51
C LEU A 12 -4.40 7.65 -2.00
N LEU A 13 -3.09 7.87 -1.87
CA LEU A 13 -2.08 6.84 -2.11
C LEU A 13 -1.91 6.02 -0.83
N VAL A 14 -2.46 4.80 -0.83
CA VAL A 14 -2.51 3.96 0.38
C VAL A 14 -1.41 2.91 0.35
N ASN A 15 -0.52 2.92 1.34
CA ASN A 15 0.49 1.87 1.51
C ASN A 15 0.23 1.05 2.78
N LEU A 16 1.08 0.05 3.06
CA LEU A 16 0.89 -0.85 4.20
C LEU A 16 1.02 -0.08 5.51
N GLY A 17 2.09 0.68 5.64
CA GLY A 17 2.46 1.31 6.90
C GLY A 17 3.86 0.94 7.36
N THR A 18 4.23 1.57 8.47
CA THR A 18 5.53 1.43 9.14
C THR A 18 5.38 1.97 10.57
N PRO A 19 6.23 1.55 11.52
CA PRO A 19 6.31 2.21 12.81
C PRO A 19 6.66 3.69 12.68
N ASP A 20 6.24 4.48 13.69
CA ASP A 20 6.53 5.91 13.75
C ASP A 20 8.00 6.23 13.95
N GLU A 21 8.71 5.34 14.63
CA GLU A 21 10.11 5.48 14.99
C GLU A 21 10.78 4.09 14.97
N PRO A 22 12.11 4.02 14.83
CA PRO A 22 12.86 2.76 14.84
C PRO A 22 13.08 2.24 16.28
N THR A 23 12.13 2.48 17.18
CA THR A 23 12.20 2.10 18.60
C THR A 23 11.34 0.87 18.87
N ALA A 24 11.76 0.03 19.83
CA ALA A 24 11.00 -1.18 20.18
C ALA A 24 9.53 -0.89 20.58
N PRO A 25 9.20 0.19 21.32
CA PRO A 25 7.81 0.55 21.60
C PRO A 25 7.00 0.92 20.35
N ALA A 26 7.55 1.74 19.45
CA ALA A 26 6.87 2.13 18.21
C ALA A 26 6.64 0.92 17.29
N VAL A 27 7.66 0.08 17.13
CA VAL A 27 7.57 -1.20 16.40
C VAL A 27 6.53 -2.12 17.04
N ARG A 28 6.47 -2.20 18.37
CA ARG A 28 5.46 -3.01 19.07
C ARG A 28 4.04 -2.52 18.78
N ARG A 29 3.79 -1.21 18.80
CA ARG A 29 2.47 -0.64 18.47
C ARG A 29 2.06 -0.99 17.04
N TYR A 30 2.96 -0.75 16.08
CA TYR A 30 2.74 -1.09 14.67
C TYR A 30 2.48 -2.58 14.47
N LEU A 31 3.35 -3.46 15.00
CA LEU A 31 3.19 -4.91 14.88
C LEU A 31 1.93 -5.41 15.55
N LYS A 32 1.52 -4.82 16.68
CA LYS A 32 0.26 -5.18 17.34
C LYS A 32 -0.92 -4.89 16.43
N GLN A 33 -0.98 -3.72 15.80
CA GLN A 33 -2.06 -3.37 14.88
C GLN A 33 -2.05 -4.30 13.65
N PHE A 34 -0.90 -4.41 12.97
CA PHE A 34 -0.75 -5.18 11.75
C PHE A 34 -1.03 -6.67 11.95
N LEU A 35 -0.43 -7.29 12.97
CA LEU A 35 -0.58 -8.73 13.20
C LEU A 35 -1.90 -9.10 13.86
N SER A 36 -2.64 -8.15 14.46
CA SER A 36 -3.99 -8.45 14.98
C SER A 36 -5.04 -8.53 13.87
N ASP A 37 -4.70 -8.13 12.64
CA ASP A 37 -5.65 -8.13 11.54
C ASP A 37 -5.89 -9.57 11.02
N PRO A 38 -7.15 -10.06 11.02
CA PRO A 38 -7.47 -11.40 10.53
C PRO A 38 -7.22 -11.57 9.02
N ARG A 39 -7.10 -10.49 8.24
CA ARG A 39 -6.65 -10.54 6.84
C ARG A 39 -5.19 -10.96 6.71
N VAL A 40 -4.38 -10.65 7.73
CA VAL A 40 -2.94 -10.94 7.72
C VAL A 40 -2.70 -12.34 8.29
N ILE A 41 -3.36 -12.66 9.41
CA ILE A 41 -3.24 -13.95 10.08
C ILE A 41 -4.62 -14.61 10.23
N GLU A 42 -4.88 -15.65 9.44
CA GLU A 42 -6.15 -16.41 9.44
C GLU A 42 -6.18 -17.51 10.51
N ILE A 43 -5.68 -17.23 11.71
CA ILE A 43 -5.79 -18.11 12.88
C ILE A 43 -6.98 -17.62 13.73
N PRO A 44 -7.76 -18.51 14.39
CA PRO A 44 -8.85 -18.09 15.26
C PRO A 44 -8.42 -16.97 16.23
N LYS A 45 -9.16 -15.85 16.21
CA LYS A 45 -8.75 -14.58 16.83
C LYS A 45 -8.29 -14.72 18.28
N PHE A 46 -9.00 -15.52 19.08
CA PHE A 46 -8.67 -15.73 20.49
C PHE A 46 -7.32 -16.43 20.66
N LEU A 47 -7.11 -17.54 19.94
CA LEU A 47 -5.85 -18.28 19.97
C LEU A 47 -4.69 -17.40 19.50
N TRP A 48 -4.89 -16.67 18.40
CA TRP A 48 -3.87 -15.78 17.89
C TRP A 48 -3.57 -14.62 18.83
N ALA A 49 -4.58 -14.04 19.51
CA ALA A 49 -4.37 -12.97 20.47
C ALA A 49 -3.46 -13.42 21.63
N ILE A 50 -3.60 -14.66 22.11
CA ILE A 50 -2.70 -15.23 23.12
C ILE A 50 -1.28 -15.33 22.56
N ILE A 51 -1.11 -15.93 21.38
CA ILE A 51 0.20 -16.10 20.74
C ILE A 51 0.89 -14.75 20.50
N LEU A 52 0.14 -13.80 19.95
CA LEU A 52 0.62 -12.47 19.60
C LEU A 52 1.09 -11.72 20.85
N ASN A 53 0.27 -11.66 21.90
CA ASN A 53 0.58 -10.83 23.07
C ASN A 53 1.62 -11.46 24.01
N LEU A 54 1.65 -12.79 24.13
CA LEU A 54 2.54 -13.49 25.07
C LEU A 54 3.88 -13.92 24.47
N PHE A 55 3.96 -14.20 23.17
CA PHE A 55 5.19 -14.74 22.57
C PHE A 55 5.79 -13.81 21.52
N VAL A 56 4.96 -13.25 20.64
CA VAL A 56 5.44 -12.43 19.51
C VAL A 56 5.82 -11.03 19.97
N LEU A 57 4.89 -10.27 20.57
CA LEU A 57 5.10 -8.87 20.94
C LEU A 57 6.16 -8.65 22.04
N PRO A 58 6.45 -9.57 22.97
CA PRO A 58 7.52 -9.37 23.96
C PRO A 58 8.93 -9.42 23.38
N SER A 59 9.16 -10.23 22.34
CA SER A 59 10.51 -10.52 21.81
C SER A 59 10.77 -9.86 20.45
N ARG A 60 9.83 -10.00 19.50
CA ARG A 60 9.99 -9.62 18.09
C ARG A 60 10.27 -8.12 17.89
N PRO A 61 9.61 -7.18 18.59
CA PRO A 61 9.84 -5.75 18.35
C PRO A 61 11.27 -5.30 18.60
N LYS A 62 11.98 -5.89 19.58
CA LYS A 62 13.39 -5.54 19.87
C LYS A 62 14.29 -5.88 18.68
N ARG A 63 14.10 -7.06 18.08
CA ARG A 63 14.88 -7.50 16.91
C ARG A 63 14.53 -6.66 15.68
N VAL A 64 13.24 -6.42 15.45
CA VAL A 64 12.75 -5.67 14.29
C VAL A 64 13.16 -4.19 14.37
N ALA A 65 13.16 -3.59 15.56
CA ALA A 65 13.64 -2.22 15.77
C ALA A 65 15.09 -2.02 15.34
N LYS A 66 15.99 -2.98 15.61
CA LYS A 66 17.38 -2.91 15.13
C LYS A 66 17.47 -2.85 13.60
N ALA A 67 16.64 -3.65 12.91
CA ALA A 67 16.59 -3.65 11.45
C ALA A 67 16.00 -2.35 10.89
N TYR A 68 14.99 -1.78 11.54
CA TYR A 68 14.49 -0.44 11.18
C TYR A 68 15.58 0.61 11.39
N ALA A 69 16.27 0.59 12.53
CA ALA A 69 17.31 1.55 12.88
C ALA A 69 18.46 1.54 11.86
N SER A 70 18.85 0.38 11.33
CA SER A 70 19.95 0.28 10.35
C SER A 70 19.65 0.94 8.99
N ILE A 71 18.38 1.22 8.70
CA ILE A 71 17.95 1.85 7.44
C ILE A 71 17.15 3.15 7.69
N TRP A 72 17.19 3.67 8.92
CA TRP A 72 16.40 4.84 9.31
C TRP A 72 17.15 6.12 8.99
N GLU A 73 16.58 6.95 8.12
CA GLU A 73 17.17 8.23 7.71
C GLU A 73 16.13 9.34 7.85
N GLY A 74 15.98 9.87 9.07
CA GLY A 74 14.94 10.83 9.45
C GLY A 74 13.54 10.20 9.57
N ASP A 75 13.16 9.37 8.61
CA ASP A 75 11.91 8.60 8.57
C ASP A 75 12.15 7.25 7.85
N SER A 76 11.19 6.33 7.95
CA SER A 76 11.20 5.07 7.22
C SER A 76 11.23 5.30 5.70
N PRO A 77 11.95 4.47 4.93
CA PRO A 77 11.98 4.58 3.48
C PRO A 77 10.59 4.56 2.83
N ILE A 78 9.66 3.75 3.36
CA ILE A 78 8.30 3.64 2.82
C ILE A 78 7.51 4.95 2.98
N ARG A 79 7.61 5.65 4.12
CA ARG A 79 6.97 6.97 4.28
C ARG A 79 7.64 8.05 3.45
N LYS A 80 8.97 8.05 3.37
CA LYS A 80 9.72 9.01 2.54
C LYS A 80 9.32 8.88 1.07
N ILE A 81 9.37 7.66 0.53
CA ILE A 81 9.00 7.38 -0.87
C ILE A 81 7.53 7.73 -1.12
N LEU A 82 6.62 7.39 -0.20
CA LEU A 82 5.21 7.73 -0.33
C LEU A 82 4.98 9.25 -0.40
N LYS A 83 5.60 10.02 0.50
CA LYS A 83 5.53 11.49 0.49
C LYS A 83 6.05 12.07 -0.83
N SER A 84 7.20 11.59 -1.31
CA SER A 84 7.73 12.02 -2.61
C SER A 84 6.82 11.64 -3.79
N GLN A 85 6.15 10.48 -3.74
CA GLN A 85 5.16 10.11 -4.76
C GLN A 85 3.96 11.06 -4.78
N VAL A 86 3.49 11.49 -3.61
CA VAL A 86 2.41 12.48 -3.48
C VAL A 86 2.86 13.82 -4.09
N GLU A 87 4.00 14.36 -3.64
CA GLU A 87 4.55 15.65 -4.09
C GLU A 87 4.76 15.69 -5.61
N LEU A 88 5.19 14.58 -6.22
CA LEU A 88 5.43 14.50 -7.66
C LEU A 88 4.15 14.29 -8.48
N LEU A 89 3.10 13.70 -7.88
CA LEU A 89 1.86 13.36 -8.59
C LEU A 89 0.85 14.52 -8.57
N GLU A 90 0.76 15.25 -7.45
CA GLU A 90 -0.21 16.33 -7.28
C GLU A 90 -0.19 17.38 -8.41
N PRO A 91 0.95 18.00 -8.76
CA PRO A 91 0.97 18.99 -9.86
C PRO A 91 0.63 18.38 -11.22
N ARG A 92 0.89 17.08 -11.43
CA ARG A 92 0.54 16.39 -12.68
C ARG A 92 -0.97 16.21 -12.82
N LEU A 93 -1.66 15.91 -11.72
CA LEU A 93 -3.11 15.74 -11.71
C LEU A 93 -3.84 17.08 -11.73
N ALA A 94 -3.35 18.09 -11.00
CA ALA A 94 -3.95 19.43 -10.98
C ALA A 94 -4.08 20.02 -12.40
N ASN A 95 -3.09 19.79 -13.26
CA ASN A 95 -3.09 20.27 -14.65
C ASN A 95 -3.92 19.43 -15.61
N SER A 96 -4.32 18.21 -15.24
CA SER A 96 -4.91 17.23 -16.16
C SER A 96 -6.43 17.08 -16.02
N VAL A 97 -7.04 17.59 -14.95
CA VAL A 97 -8.42 17.23 -14.54
C VAL A 97 -9.29 18.47 -14.32
N ALA A 98 -9.33 19.38 -15.29
CA ALA A 98 -10.28 20.50 -15.28
C ALA A 98 -11.73 19.99 -15.46
N PRO A 99 -12.75 20.57 -14.77
CA PRO A 99 -12.73 21.72 -13.86
C PRO A 99 -12.60 21.33 -12.35
N PHE A 100 -12.13 20.13 -12.03
CA PHE A 100 -12.12 19.62 -10.65
C PHE A 100 -10.90 20.12 -9.86
N ARG A 101 -11.07 20.33 -8.55
CA ARG A 101 -9.95 20.58 -7.64
C ARG A 101 -9.43 19.25 -7.11
N VAL A 102 -8.26 18.82 -7.58
CA VAL A 102 -7.64 17.54 -7.18
C VAL A 102 -6.51 17.82 -6.19
N SER A 103 -6.49 17.08 -5.09
CA SER A 103 -5.37 17.03 -4.14
C SER A 103 -4.93 15.58 -3.94
N VAL A 104 -3.66 15.35 -3.61
CA VAL A 104 -3.11 14.01 -3.43
C VAL A 104 -2.59 13.87 -2.00
N HIS A 105 -2.91 12.76 -1.33
CA HIS A 105 -2.58 12.56 0.08
C HIS A 105 -2.01 11.17 0.36
N PRO A 106 -1.02 11.05 1.27
CA PRO A 106 -0.51 9.77 1.72
C PRO A 106 -1.44 9.18 2.78
N ALA A 107 -1.66 7.86 2.72
CA ALA A 107 -2.38 7.13 3.75
C ALA A 107 -1.79 5.73 3.97
N MET A 108 -2.04 5.17 5.14
CA MET A 108 -1.55 3.84 5.53
C MET A 108 -2.70 2.94 5.98
N SER A 109 -2.58 1.65 5.67
CA SER A 109 -3.48 0.61 6.19
C SER A 109 -3.26 0.39 7.69
N TYR A 110 -2.00 0.50 8.13
CA TYR A 110 -1.54 0.33 9.50
C TYR A 110 -0.56 1.45 9.87
N GLY A 111 -0.57 1.92 11.12
CA GLY A 111 0.24 3.06 11.56
C GLY A 111 -0.23 4.39 10.96
N ASN A 112 0.67 5.38 10.99
CA ASN A 112 0.36 6.78 10.65
C ASN A 112 0.99 7.22 9.32
N PRO A 113 0.31 8.06 8.53
CA PRO A 113 -1.07 8.55 8.73
C PRO A 113 -2.11 7.48 8.34
N GLY A 114 -3.03 7.13 9.26
CA GLY A 114 -4.02 6.07 9.02
C GLY A 114 -5.08 6.51 8.02
N LEU A 115 -5.52 5.61 7.12
CA LEU A 115 -6.54 5.91 6.11
C LEU A 115 -7.81 6.57 6.69
N PRO A 116 -8.41 6.08 7.79
CA PRO A 116 -9.58 6.73 8.40
C PRO A 116 -9.31 8.19 8.83
N ASP A 117 -8.17 8.42 9.49
CA ASP A 117 -7.82 9.74 10.02
C ASP A 117 -7.60 10.77 8.90
N VAL A 118 -6.96 10.34 7.80
CA VAL A 118 -6.78 11.17 6.60
C VAL A 118 -8.13 11.49 5.96
N MET A 119 -9.03 10.51 5.87
CA MET A 119 -10.36 10.73 5.31
C MET A 119 -11.19 11.71 6.16
N ASP A 120 -11.16 11.57 7.50
CA ASP A 120 -11.87 12.48 8.40
C ASP A 120 -11.32 13.92 8.31
N ALA A 121 -10.00 14.09 8.25
CA ALA A 121 -9.39 15.41 8.07
C ALA A 121 -9.82 16.07 6.75
N LEU A 122 -9.80 15.33 5.63
CA LEU A 122 -10.18 15.85 4.33
C LEU A 122 -11.69 16.13 4.22
N ARG A 123 -12.52 15.32 4.89
CA ARG A 123 -13.96 15.58 5.03
C ARG A 123 -14.22 16.89 5.75
N ALA A 124 -13.47 17.19 6.81
CA ALA A 124 -13.58 18.45 7.54
C ALA A 124 -13.23 19.67 6.67
N GLU A 125 -12.40 19.48 5.64
CA GLU A 125 -12.12 20.51 4.63
C GLU A 125 -13.18 20.59 3.50
N GLY A 126 -14.19 19.72 3.50
CA GLY A 126 -15.23 19.69 2.47
C GLY A 126 -14.87 18.88 1.22
N VAL A 127 -13.92 17.94 1.32
CA VAL A 127 -13.74 16.91 0.29
C VAL A 127 -14.91 15.94 0.33
N ASP A 128 -15.52 15.70 -0.83
CA ASP A 128 -16.68 14.79 -0.95
C ASP A 128 -16.46 13.68 -1.99
N HIS A 129 -15.32 13.69 -2.69
CA HIS A 129 -14.96 12.67 -3.68
C HIS A 129 -13.57 12.10 -3.37
N PHE A 130 -13.47 10.79 -3.24
CA PHE A 130 -12.21 10.10 -2.94
C PHE A 130 -11.85 9.09 -4.03
N VAL A 131 -10.59 9.09 -4.45
CA VAL A 131 -10.00 8.02 -5.26
C VAL A 131 -8.93 7.34 -4.41
N ILE A 132 -9.21 6.14 -3.95
CA ILE A 132 -8.31 5.34 -3.13
C ILE A 132 -7.47 4.45 -4.04
N LEU A 133 -6.17 4.66 -4.07
CA LEU A 133 -5.20 3.88 -4.82
C LEU A 133 -4.26 3.14 -3.85
N PRO A 134 -4.54 1.88 -3.52
CA PRO A 134 -3.58 1.03 -2.84
C PRO A 134 -2.30 0.87 -3.69
N LEU A 135 -1.14 1.16 -3.14
CA LEU A 135 0.17 1.00 -3.80
C LEU A 135 0.65 -0.46 -3.83
N PHE A 136 -0.30 -1.39 -3.91
CA PHE A 136 -0.10 -2.81 -4.10
C PHE A 136 -0.64 -3.19 -5.48
N PRO A 137 0.21 -3.19 -6.54
CA PRO A 137 -0.25 -3.44 -7.90
C PRO A 137 -0.95 -4.79 -8.03
N GLN A 138 -0.45 -5.81 -7.32
CA GLN A 138 -1.08 -7.13 -7.17
C GLN A 138 -1.91 -7.15 -5.88
N TYR A 139 -3.23 -7.15 -6.00
CA TYR A 139 -4.07 -7.32 -4.80
C TYR A 139 -3.90 -8.70 -4.19
N SER A 140 -3.86 -8.68 -2.85
CA SER A 140 -3.93 -9.80 -1.91
C SER A 140 -4.98 -9.44 -0.86
N ALA A 141 -5.65 -10.45 -0.29
CA ALA A 141 -6.54 -10.26 0.85
C ALA A 141 -5.79 -9.66 2.05
N SER A 142 -4.52 -10.02 2.24
CA SER A 142 -3.67 -9.56 3.35
C SER A 142 -3.13 -8.13 3.22
N SER A 143 -3.25 -7.50 2.05
CA SER A 143 -2.81 -6.12 1.80
C SER A 143 -3.96 -5.26 1.29
N GLY A 144 -4.32 -5.40 0.02
CA GLY A 144 -5.44 -4.69 -0.59
C GLY A 144 -6.73 -4.89 0.20
N GLY A 145 -7.03 -6.13 0.62
CA GLY A 145 -8.20 -6.43 1.44
C GLY A 145 -8.25 -5.66 2.78
N ALA A 146 -7.11 -5.41 3.43
CA ALA A 146 -7.04 -4.61 4.65
C ALA A 146 -7.44 -3.14 4.40
N VAL A 147 -7.12 -2.58 3.23
CA VAL A 147 -7.57 -1.24 2.81
C VAL A 147 -9.09 -1.21 2.67
N TYR A 148 -9.69 -2.21 2.02
CA TYR A 148 -11.14 -2.34 1.91
C TYR A 148 -11.79 -2.43 3.30
N ASP A 149 -11.22 -3.21 4.22
CA ASP A 149 -11.76 -3.34 5.58
C ASP A 149 -11.66 -2.03 6.36
N ALA A 150 -10.55 -1.29 6.25
CA ALA A 150 -10.38 0.01 6.87
C ALA A 150 -11.40 1.03 6.35
N LEU A 151 -11.55 1.10 5.02
CA LEU A 151 -12.55 1.95 4.36
C LEU A 151 -13.97 1.58 4.76
N THR A 152 -14.31 0.29 4.80
CA THR A 152 -15.66 -0.17 5.16
C THR A 152 -15.98 0.15 6.62
N LYS A 153 -15.05 -0.11 7.55
CA LYS A 153 -15.21 0.24 8.97
C LYS A 153 -15.37 1.75 9.18
N TRP A 154 -14.68 2.55 8.38
CA TRP A 154 -14.83 4.01 8.40
C TRP A 154 -16.21 4.42 7.86
N THR A 155 -16.61 3.87 6.71
CA THR A 155 -17.89 4.11 6.02
C THR A 155 -19.09 3.84 6.94
N LEU A 156 -19.06 2.75 7.70
CA LEU A 156 -20.12 2.38 8.67
C LEU A 156 -20.34 3.42 9.78
N LYS A 157 -19.37 4.30 10.03
CA LYS A 157 -19.47 5.37 11.04
C LYS A 157 -20.01 6.68 10.47
N GLN A 158 -20.12 6.80 9.15
CA GLN A 158 -20.51 8.05 8.49
C GLN A 158 -22.01 8.09 8.28
N ARG A 159 -22.64 9.22 8.66
CA ARG A 159 -24.06 9.47 8.37
C ARG A 159 -24.28 9.98 6.93
N ASN A 160 -23.41 10.87 6.48
CA ASN A 160 -23.41 11.40 5.11
C ASN A 160 -22.18 10.84 4.39
N LEU A 161 -22.39 9.89 3.49
CA LEU A 161 -21.33 9.19 2.78
C LEU A 161 -20.76 10.06 1.64
N PRO A 162 -19.42 10.18 1.51
CA PRO A 162 -18.86 10.78 0.31
C PRO A 162 -18.93 9.80 -0.86
N ASN A 163 -18.72 10.31 -2.07
CA ASN A 163 -18.41 9.47 -3.21
C ASN A 163 -16.98 8.93 -3.07
N TYR A 164 -16.79 7.63 -3.26
CA TYR A 164 -15.45 7.05 -3.29
C TYR A 164 -15.32 5.95 -4.35
N THR A 165 -14.14 5.87 -4.95
CA THR A 165 -13.72 4.78 -5.83
C THR A 165 -12.43 4.20 -5.28
N ILE A 166 -12.35 2.87 -5.20
CA ILE A 166 -11.13 2.17 -4.82
C ILE A 166 -10.61 1.35 -5.99
N VAL A 167 -9.35 1.55 -6.35
CA VAL A 167 -8.68 0.76 -7.38
C VAL A 167 -8.28 -0.58 -6.79
N LYS A 168 -8.86 -1.67 -7.27
CA LYS A 168 -8.60 -3.02 -6.73
C LYS A 168 -7.17 -3.45 -6.97
N ASP A 169 -6.68 -3.34 -8.21
CA ASP A 169 -5.34 -3.72 -8.64
C ASP A 169 -5.02 -3.16 -10.02
N TYR A 170 -3.74 -3.12 -10.37
CA TYR A 170 -3.23 -2.62 -11.65
C TYR A 170 -1.97 -3.39 -12.10
N PHE A 171 -1.84 -4.66 -11.67
CA PHE A 171 -0.67 -5.52 -11.85
C PHE A 171 -0.22 -5.71 -13.31
N ALA A 172 -1.15 -5.57 -14.26
CA ALA A 172 -0.92 -5.72 -15.70
C ALA A 172 -1.10 -4.40 -16.47
N HIS A 173 -1.19 -3.25 -15.77
CA HIS A 173 -1.38 -1.97 -16.43
C HIS A 173 -0.15 -1.62 -17.29
N PRO A 174 -0.30 -1.27 -18.58
CA PRO A 174 0.83 -1.08 -19.49
C PRO A 174 1.89 -0.10 -18.96
N LEU A 175 1.47 1.03 -18.38
CA LEU A 175 2.41 2.01 -17.82
C LEU A 175 3.15 1.50 -16.58
N TYR A 176 2.54 0.62 -15.78
CA TYR A 176 3.20 0.00 -14.63
C TYR A 176 4.27 -1.00 -15.09
N ILE A 177 3.92 -1.84 -16.07
CA ILE A 177 4.89 -2.78 -16.68
C ILE A 177 6.06 -2.03 -17.30
N GLN A 178 5.80 -0.94 -18.03
CA GLN A 178 6.87 -0.13 -18.61
C GLN A 178 7.72 0.56 -17.54
N ALA A 179 7.13 1.04 -16.45
CA ALA A 179 7.90 1.61 -15.34
C ALA A 179 8.89 0.60 -14.74
N LEU A 180 8.46 -0.65 -14.54
CA LEU A 180 9.32 -1.74 -14.08
C LEU A 180 10.41 -2.09 -15.10
N ALA A 181 10.05 -2.27 -16.37
CA ALA A 181 11.00 -2.56 -17.44
C ALA A 181 12.06 -1.46 -17.58
N ASN A 182 11.65 -0.20 -17.55
CA ASN A 182 12.55 0.95 -17.61
C ASN A 182 13.47 1.02 -16.38
N SER A 183 12.98 0.66 -15.19
CA SER A 183 13.84 0.56 -14.00
C SER A 183 14.96 -0.47 -14.17
N ILE A 184 14.64 -1.62 -14.78
CA ILE A 184 15.63 -2.68 -15.06
C ILE A 184 16.62 -2.22 -16.14
N ARG A 185 16.15 -1.59 -17.22
CA ARG A 185 17.03 -1.04 -18.27
C ARG A 185 18.00 -0.01 -17.73
N ARG A 186 17.53 0.96 -16.94
CA ARG A 186 18.41 1.97 -16.30
C ARG A 186 19.47 1.33 -15.40
N PHE A 187 19.12 0.26 -14.68
CA PHE A 187 20.09 -0.47 -13.88
C PHE A 187 21.14 -1.15 -14.77
N GLN A 188 20.72 -1.80 -15.86
CA GLN A 188 21.61 -2.47 -16.82
C GLN A 188 22.52 -1.51 -17.58
N GLU A 189 22.05 -0.30 -17.90
CA GLU A 189 22.86 0.76 -18.51
C GLU A 189 24.04 1.15 -17.60
N LYS A 190 23.84 1.16 -16.29
CA LYS A 190 24.87 1.53 -15.31
C LYS A 190 25.76 0.37 -14.88
N HIS A 191 25.23 -0.85 -14.80
CA HIS A 191 25.89 -1.99 -14.18
C HIS A 191 26.15 -3.18 -15.12
N GLY A 192 25.75 -3.08 -16.39
CA GLY A 192 25.80 -4.17 -17.36
C GLY A 192 24.59 -5.12 -17.25
N LYS A 193 24.44 -6.00 -18.26
CA LYS A 193 23.34 -6.96 -18.33
C LYS A 193 23.71 -8.28 -17.62
N PRO A 194 22.95 -8.72 -16.60
CA PRO A 194 23.23 -9.98 -15.91
C PRO A 194 22.79 -11.19 -16.75
N GLU A 195 23.34 -12.36 -16.43
CA GLU A 195 22.92 -13.63 -17.05
C GLU A 195 21.50 -14.05 -16.68
N LYS A 196 21.08 -13.75 -15.44
CA LYS A 196 19.78 -14.11 -14.88
C LYS A 196 19.10 -12.89 -14.29
N LEU A 197 17.78 -12.82 -14.47
CA LEU A 197 16.91 -11.84 -13.81
C LEU A 197 15.96 -12.60 -12.88
N MET A 198 16.02 -12.31 -11.58
CA MET A 198 15.15 -12.91 -10.57
C MET A 198 14.08 -11.92 -10.12
N PHE A 199 12.81 -12.23 -10.36
CA PHE A 199 11.69 -11.51 -9.77
C PHE A 199 11.40 -12.09 -8.39
N SER A 200 11.56 -11.27 -7.35
CA SER A 200 11.25 -11.64 -5.97
C SER A 200 10.01 -10.89 -5.49
N PHE A 201 8.98 -11.64 -5.11
CA PHE A 201 7.74 -11.12 -4.51
C PHE A 201 7.62 -11.66 -3.08
N HIS A 202 6.90 -10.93 -2.22
CA HIS A 202 6.61 -11.43 -0.88
C HIS A 202 5.71 -12.65 -0.96
N GLY A 203 6.09 -13.75 -0.29
CA GLY A 203 5.25 -14.95 -0.25
C GLY A 203 3.97 -14.74 0.57
N ILE A 204 2.94 -15.52 0.26
CA ILE A 204 1.75 -15.69 1.09
C ILE A 204 1.64 -17.15 1.52
N PRO A 205 1.01 -17.46 2.69
CA PRO A 205 0.72 -18.84 3.05
C PRO A 205 -0.07 -19.57 1.95
N GLN A 206 0.32 -20.81 1.66
CA GLN A 206 -0.34 -21.64 0.64
C GLN A 206 -1.86 -21.72 0.83
N PRO A 207 -2.40 -21.91 2.05
CA PRO A 207 -3.86 -21.94 2.24
C PRO A 207 -4.59 -20.66 1.80
N TYR A 208 -3.92 -19.50 1.79
CA TYR A 208 -4.54 -18.24 1.36
C TYR A 208 -4.74 -18.26 -0.17
N ALA A 209 -3.74 -18.74 -0.90
CA ALA A 209 -3.84 -18.94 -2.34
C ALA A 209 -4.92 -19.98 -2.68
N ASP A 210 -4.98 -21.08 -1.93
CA ASP A 210 -5.96 -22.15 -2.15
C ASP A 210 -7.39 -21.68 -1.89
N LYS A 211 -7.60 -20.75 -0.93
CA LYS A 211 -8.88 -20.08 -0.66
C LYS A 211 -9.26 -19.02 -1.69
N GLY A 212 -8.44 -18.81 -2.72
CA GLY A 212 -8.77 -17.94 -3.86
C GLY A 212 -8.07 -16.58 -3.86
N ASP A 213 -7.05 -16.36 -3.04
CA ASP A 213 -6.25 -15.15 -3.14
C ASP A 213 -5.58 -15.06 -4.52
N PRO A 214 -5.84 -14.01 -5.32
CA PRO A 214 -5.34 -13.93 -6.70
C PRO A 214 -3.86 -13.52 -6.78
N TYR A 215 -3.23 -13.14 -5.67
CA TYR A 215 -1.89 -12.58 -5.61
C TYR A 215 -0.84 -13.42 -6.35
N PRO A 216 -0.73 -14.75 -6.17
CA PRO A 216 0.30 -15.55 -6.85
C PRO A 216 0.16 -15.53 -8.38
N LYS A 217 -1.08 -15.56 -8.90
CA LYS A 217 -1.34 -15.50 -10.34
C LYS A 217 -0.98 -14.12 -10.90
N ARG A 218 -1.26 -13.06 -10.15
CA ARG A 218 -0.96 -11.68 -10.53
C ARG A 218 0.53 -11.38 -10.53
N CYS A 219 1.28 -11.85 -9.54
CA CYS A 219 2.74 -11.77 -9.52
C CYS A 219 3.36 -12.45 -10.75
N LYS A 220 2.90 -13.67 -11.07
CA LYS A 220 3.34 -14.40 -12.28
C LYS A 220 3.02 -13.62 -13.56
N CYS A 221 1.84 -13.01 -13.64
CA CYS A 221 1.45 -12.18 -14.78
C CYS A 221 2.34 -10.94 -14.93
N THR A 222 2.56 -10.19 -13.84
CA THR A 222 3.47 -9.03 -13.87
C THR A 222 4.87 -9.44 -14.32
N ALA A 223 5.44 -10.50 -13.74
CA ALA A 223 6.77 -10.97 -14.11
C ALA A 223 6.84 -11.38 -15.58
N ALA A 224 5.84 -12.10 -16.09
CA ALA A 224 5.76 -12.50 -17.49
C ALA A 224 5.67 -11.30 -18.44
N GLN A 225 4.86 -10.29 -18.12
CA GLN A 225 4.72 -9.10 -18.94
C GLN A 225 5.96 -8.21 -18.92
N VAL A 226 6.63 -8.08 -17.76
CA VAL A 226 7.92 -7.37 -17.69
C VAL A 226 9.00 -8.12 -18.47
N ALA A 227 9.07 -9.45 -18.35
CA ALA A 227 10.01 -10.26 -19.12
C ALA A 227 9.77 -10.11 -20.63
N HIS A 228 8.51 -10.11 -21.07
CA HIS A 228 8.14 -9.85 -22.44
C HIS A 228 8.55 -8.44 -22.90
N ALA A 229 8.28 -7.40 -22.10
CA ALA A 229 8.68 -6.04 -22.39
C ALA A 229 10.22 -5.87 -22.51
N LEU A 230 10.99 -6.70 -21.81
CA LEU A 230 12.45 -6.74 -21.87
C LEU A 230 13.00 -7.65 -22.98
N GLY A 231 12.15 -8.31 -23.77
CA GLY A 231 12.57 -9.25 -24.81
C GLY A 231 13.25 -10.51 -24.28
N LEU A 232 12.95 -10.93 -23.04
CA LEU A 232 13.55 -12.11 -22.43
C LEU A 232 12.85 -13.38 -22.92
N LYS A 233 13.63 -14.33 -23.42
CA LYS A 233 13.15 -15.69 -23.74
C LYS A 233 13.12 -16.52 -22.45
N ARG A 234 12.05 -17.30 -22.25
CA ARG A 234 12.00 -18.30 -21.18
C ARG A 234 13.01 -19.39 -21.54
N ARG A 235 14.07 -19.52 -20.74
CA ARG A 235 14.93 -20.71 -20.77
C ARG A 235 14.24 -21.85 -20.03
#